data_AF-A0AAW9K922-F1
#
_entry.id   AF-A0AAW9K922-F1
#
_cell.length_a   1.000
_cell.length_b   1.000
_cell.length_c   1.000
_cell.angle_alpha   90.00
_cell.angle_beta   90.00
_cell.angle_gamma   90.00
#
_symmetry.space_group_name_H-M   'P 1'
#
loop_
_entity.id
_entity.type
_entity.pdbx_description
1 polymer ?
#
loop_
_entity_poly.entity_id
_entity_poly.type
_entity_poly.pdbx_seq_one_letter_code
_entity_poly.pdbx_strand_id
1 'polypeptide(L)'
;GLDYYTKTIFEILNDDFTVCGGGRYDKLIEEIGGPEMPAVGFGLGLERLIMTLEKEGIEIPNEGLVDIYIGARGENAKTEGFVLANKLRALGVKTEINHMGRSIKAEMKYANKIGAAFTTILGDDELENKTLKLKRMSDGEHFEVSL
;
A
#
# COMPACT_ATOMS: atom_id res chain seq x y z
N GLY A 1 20.15 -30.99 1.02
CA GLY A 1 20.45 -29.66 1.59
C GLY A 1 20.53 -29.68 3.10
N LEU A 2 20.98 -30.79 3.72
CA LEU A 2 21.25 -30.86 5.15
C LEU A 2 22.75 -30.71 5.45
N ASP A 3 23.60 -30.97 4.45
CA ASP A 3 25.05 -31.08 4.60
C ASP A 3 25.74 -29.76 4.99
N TYR A 4 25.08 -28.62 4.79
CA TYR A 4 25.58 -27.30 5.21
C TYR A 4 25.12 -26.89 6.62
N TYR A 5 24.14 -27.59 7.20
CA TYR A 5 23.73 -27.34 8.59
C TYR A 5 24.67 -28.03 9.55
N THR A 6 24.99 -27.31 10.63
CA THR A 6 26.04 -27.72 11.58
C THR A 6 25.48 -28.08 12.96
N LYS A 7 24.27 -27.59 13.29
CA LYS A 7 23.59 -27.82 14.58
C LYS A 7 22.07 -27.83 14.39
N THR A 8 21.35 -26.97 15.10
CA THR A 8 19.88 -26.88 15.08
C THR A 8 19.35 -26.73 13.66
N ILE A 9 18.35 -27.55 13.35
CA ILE A 9 17.52 -27.47 12.14
C ILE A 9 16.08 -27.45 12.62
N PHE A 10 15.24 -26.62 11.99
CA PHE A 10 13.83 -26.51 12.34
C PHE A 10 12.96 -26.29 11.10
N GLU A 11 11.69 -26.66 11.23
CA GLU A 11 10.64 -26.43 10.25
C GLU A 11 9.36 -25.97 10.97
N ILE A 12 8.62 -25.07 10.31
CA ILE A 12 7.26 -24.66 10.67
C ILE A 12 6.33 -25.28 9.63
N LEU A 13 5.44 -26.16 10.09
CA LEU A 13 4.54 -26.94 9.27
C LEU A 13 3.12 -26.38 9.34
N ASN A 14 2.41 -26.41 8.22
CA ASN A 14 0.95 -26.35 8.19
C ASN A 14 0.47 -27.59 7.44
N ASP A 15 -0.16 -28.51 8.18
CA ASP A 15 -0.62 -29.83 7.73
C ASP A 15 0.39 -30.52 6.80
N ASP A 16 0.17 -30.40 5.49
CA ASP A 16 0.85 -31.14 4.43
C ASP A 16 2.16 -30.50 3.94
N PHE A 17 2.47 -29.25 4.32
CA PHE A 17 3.63 -28.52 3.78
C PHE A 17 4.41 -27.69 4.81
N THR A 18 5.74 -27.65 4.65
CA THR A 18 6.62 -26.70 5.35
C THR A 18 6.40 -25.29 4.80
N VAL A 19 6.02 -24.36 5.68
CA VAL A 19 5.85 -22.93 5.35
C VAL A 19 7.15 -22.15 5.55
N CYS A 20 7.93 -22.55 6.56
CA CYS A 20 9.21 -21.95 6.90
C CYS A 20 10.18 -23.03 7.36
N GLY A 21 11.45 -22.95 6.96
CA GLY A 21 12.49 -23.88 7.38
C GLY A 21 13.81 -23.17 7.53
N GLY A 22 14.61 -23.62 8.48
CA GLY A 22 15.89 -22.97 8.78
C GLY A 22 16.78 -23.78 9.70
N GLY A 23 17.90 -23.16 10.07
CA GLY A 23 18.87 -23.79 10.94
C GLY A 23 20.19 -23.04 11.02
N ARG A 24 21.12 -23.61 11.78
CA ARG A 24 22.46 -23.07 12.03
C ARG A 24 23.48 -23.67 11.06
N TYR A 25 24.24 -22.83 10.37
CA TYR A 25 25.22 -23.18 9.36
C TYR A 25 26.56 -22.48 9.64
N ASP A 26 27.38 -23.06 10.51
CA ASP A 26 28.58 -22.39 11.04
C ASP A 26 29.70 -22.23 10.01
N LYS A 27 29.67 -23.05 8.94
CA LYS A 27 30.75 -23.15 7.94
C LYS A 27 30.39 -22.63 6.55
N LEU A 28 29.11 -22.38 6.29
CA LEU A 28 28.65 -21.99 4.96
C LEU A 28 29.28 -20.67 4.47
N ILE A 29 29.44 -19.68 5.36
CA ILE A 29 30.05 -18.38 4.99
C ILE A 29 31.52 -18.55 4.62
N GLU A 30 32.25 -19.43 5.31
CA GLU A 30 33.64 -19.76 5.03
C GLU A 30 33.78 -20.50 3.68
N GLU A 31 32.91 -21.48 3.41
CA GLU A 31 32.89 -22.27 2.17
C GLU A 31 32.67 -21.41 0.91
N ILE A 32 31.97 -20.28 1.02
CA ILE A 32 31.73 -19.33 -0.07
C ILE A 32 32.76 -18.19 -0.14
N GLY A 33 33.88 -18.29 0.60
CA GLY A 33 35.00 -17.33 0.55
C GLY A 33 34.88 -16.14 1.50
N GLY A 34 33.94 -16.18 2.45
CA GLY A 34 33.83 -15.23 3.55
C GLY A 34 34.72 -15.60 4.75
N PRO A 35 34.71 -14.78 5.83
CA PRO A 35 35.40 -15.11 7.07
C PRO A 35 34.73 -16.30 7.79
N GLU A 36 35.46 -16.93 8.71
CA GLU A 36 34.88 -17.90 9.64
C GLU A 36 33.83 -17.20 10.51
N MET A 37 32.55 -17.42 10.18
CA MET A 37 31.44 -16.69 10.76
C MET A 37 30.22 -17.61 10.96
N PRO A 38 29.96 -18.02 12.21
CA PRO A 38 28.76 -18.78 12.55
C PRO A 38 27.48 -18.02 12.24
N ALA A 39 26.51 -18.69 11.62
CA ALA A 39 25.24 -18.08 11.23
C ALA A 39 24.02 -18.99 11.46
N VAL A 40 22.86 -18.36 11.64
CA VAL A 40 21.56 -19.01 11.72
C VAL A 40 20.57 -18.19 10.90
N GLY A 41 19.70 -18.87 10.17
CA GLY A 41 18.72 -18.22 9.31
C GLY A 41 17.61 -19.17 8.93
N PHE A 42 16.63 -18.65 8.21
CA PHE A 42 15.51 -19.41 7.68
C PHE A 42 15.06 -18.86 6.33
N GLY A 43 14.39 -19.71 5.56
CA GLY A 43 13.61 -19.33 4.40
C GLY A 43 12.13 -19.52 4.68
N LEU A 44 11.31 -18.60 4.18
CA LEU A 44 9.85 -18.67 4.25
C LEU A 44 9.29 -18.61 2.83
N GLY A 45 8.40 -19.55 2.48
CA GLY A 45 7.71 -19.55 1.20
C GLY A 45 6.49 -18.63 1.27
N LEU A 46 6.56 -17.46 0.62
CA LEU A 46 5.48 -16.47 0.67
C LEU A 46 4.18 -17.02 0.07
N GLU A 47 4.26 -17.75 -1.04
CA GLU A 47 3.11 -18.38 -1.68
C GLU A 47 2.45 -19.40 -0.76
N ARG A 48 3.25 -20.21 -0.03
CA ARG A 48 2.74 -21.20 0.93
C ARG A 48 2.10 -20.53 2.15
N LEU A 49 2.63 -19.39 2.58
CA LEU A 49 2.03 -18.58 3.64
C LEU A 49 0.68 -18.01 3.19
N ILE A 50 0.59 -17.45 1.98
CA ILE A 50 -0.67 -16.92 1.44
C ILE A 50 -1.71 -18.04 1.32
N MET A 51 -1.36 -19.19 0.75
CA MET A 51 -2.26 -20.35 0.68
C MET A 51 -2.71 -20.84 2.06
N THR A 52 -1.82 -20.78 3.06
CA THR A 52 -2.15 -21.09 4.46
C THR A 52 -3.19 -20.12 5.01
N LEU A 53 -3.00 -18.81 4.81
CA LEU A 53 -3.96 -17.79 5.26
C LEU A 53 -5.33 -17.99 4.60
N GLU A 54 -5.35 -18.26 3.29
CA GLU A 54 -6.59 -18.55 2.55
C GLU A 54 -7.32 -19.79 3.09
N LYS A 55 -6.60 -20.89 3.36
CA LYS A 55 -7.17 -22.13 3.91
C LYS A 55 -7.78 -21.92 5.31
N GLU A 56 -7.12 -21.13 6.14
CA GLU A 56 -7.57 -20.80 7.50
C GLU A 56 -8.65 -19.70 7.53
N GLY A 57 -9.04 -19.15 6.37
CA GLY A 57 -10.00 -18.05 6.29
C GLY A 57 -9.50 -16.75 6.90
N ILE A 58 -8.18 -16.55 6.97
CA ILE A 58 -7.56 -15.33 7.48
C ILE A 58 -7.46 -14.32 6.33
N GLU A 59 -8.26 -13.27 6.39
CA GLU A 59 -8.18 -12.17 5.44
C GLU A 59 -7.01 -11.24 5.75
N ILE A 60 -6.21 -10.93 4.73
CA ILE A 60 -5.17 -9.90 4.83
C ILE A 60 -5.88 -8.54 4.80
N PRO A 61 -5.69 -7.66 5.82
CA PRO A 61 -6.31 -6.35 5.83
C PRO A 61 -5.96 -5.57 4.57
N ASN A 62 -6.97 -5.16 3.82
CA ASN A 62 -6.80 -4.23 2.71
C ASN A 62 -6.77 -2.81 3.26
N GLU A 63 -5.57 -2.33 3.60
CA GLU A 63 -5.41 -0.92 3.93
C GLU A 63 -5.67 -0.07 2.69
N GLY A 64 -6.68 0.81 2.76
CA GLY A 64 -6.96 1.77 1.71
C GLY A 64 -5.68 2.49 1.27
N LEU A 65 -5.36 2.41 -0.01
CA LEU A 65 -4.14 2.97 -0.57
C LEU A 65 -4.26 4.48 -0.81
N VAL A 66 -5.49 5.01 -0.83
CA VAL A 66 -5.79 6.42 -1.12
C VAL A 66 -6.87 6.92 -0.16
N ASP A 67 -6.54 7.93 0.63
CA ASP A 67 -7.49 8.60 1.51
C ASP A 67 -8.35 9.59 0.72
N ILE A 68 -7.74 10.32 -0.22
CA ILE A 68 -8.43 11.34 -1.00
C ILE A 68 -7.90 11.43 -2.43
N TYR A 69 -8.84 11.50 -3.38
CA TYR A 69 -8.57 11.84 -4.77
C TYR A 69 -9.02 13.28 -5.07
N ILE A 70 -8.14 14.08 -5.68
CA ILE A 70 -8.40 15.47 -6.04
C ILE A 70 -8.49 15.60 -7.57
N GLY A 71 -9.69 15.83 -8.08
CA GLY A 71 -9.90 16.33 -9.44
C GLY A 71 -9.71 17.84 -9.47
N ALA A 72 -9.27 18.38 -10.61
CA ALA A 72 -9.06 19.81 -10.79
C ALA A 72 -9.48 20.28 -12.19
N ARG A 73 -10.08 21.46 -12.28
CA ARG A 73 -10.66 22.05 -13.51
C ARG A 73 -10.19 23.48 -13.70
N GLY A 74 -9.52 23.74 -14.82
CA GLY A 74 -8.84 25.02 -15.07
C GLY A 74 -7.37 24.95 -14.66
N GLU A 75 -6.54 25.81 -15.27
CA GLU A 75 -5.10 25.81 -15.00
C GLU A 75 -4.78 26.20 -13.55
N ASN A 76 -5.48 27.21 -13.01
CA ASN A 76 -5.31 27.64 -11.61
C ASN A 76 -5.66 26.51 -10.63
N ALA A 77 -6.81 25.86 -10.81
CA ALA A 77 -7.22 24.73 -9.97
C ALA A 77 -6.28 23.53 -10.05
N LYS A 78 -5.64 23.29 -11.20
CA LYS A 78 -4.61 22.25 -11.31
C LYS A 78 -3.43 22.59 -10.42
N THR A 79 -2.89 23.80 -10.53
CA THR A 79 -1.76 24.25 -9.71
C THR A 79 -2.09 24.21 -8.22
N GLU A 80 -3.24 24.73 -7.82
CA GLU A 80 -3.68 24.70 -6.42
C GLU A 80 -3.97 23.27 -5.94
N GLY A 81 -4.51 22.40 -6.79
CA GLY A 81 -4.71 20.98 -6.49
C GLY A 81 -3.39 20.25 -6.24
N PHE A 82 -2.33 20.57 -6.99
CA PHE A 82 -0.97 20.08 -6.71
C PHE A 82 -0.45 20.57 -5.36
N VAL A 83 -0.64 21.86 -5.03
CA VAL A 83 -0.22 22.44 -3.75
C VAL A 83 -0.97 21.78 -2.59
N LEU A 84 -2.28 21.61 -2.70
CA LEU A 84 -3.12 20.95 -1.69
C LEU A 84 -2.69 19.50 -1.49
N ALA A 85 -2.48 18.75 -2.57
CA ALA A 85 -2.02 17.37 -2.49
C ALA A 85 -0.66 17.26 -1.79
N ASN A 86 0.26 18.19 -2.05
CA ASN A 86 1.55 18.20 -1.38
C ASN A 86 1.41 18.46 0.13
N LYS A 87 0.56 19.43 0.53
CA LYS A 87 0.27 19.71 1.94
C LYS A 87 -0.34 18.50 2.65
N LEU A 88 -1.31 17.84 2.02
CA LEU A 88 -1.97 16.66 2.58
C LEU A 88 -0.99 15.49 2.73
N ARG A 89 -0.15 15.24 1.73
CA ARG A 89 0.92 14.22 1.81
C ARG A 89 1.93 14.51 2.92
N ALA A 90 2.29 15.78 3.13
CA ALA A 90 3.17 16.18 4.23
C ALA A 90 2.55 15.92 5.62
N LEU A 91 1.22 15.84 5.71
CA LEU A 91 0.48 15.46 6.93
C LEU A 91 0.23 13.94 7.03
N GLY A 92 0.73 13.14 6.09
CA GLY A 92 0.55 11.69 6.07
C GLY A 92 -0.74 11.22 5.37
N VAL A 93 -1.51 12.11 4.76
CA VAL A 93 -2.72 11.75 4.01
C VAL A 93 -2.31 11.18 2.65
N LYS A 94 -2.78 9.97 2.33
CA LYS A 94 -2.52 9.26 1.07
C LYS A 94 -3.33 9.91 -0.06
N THR A 95 -2.78 10.95 -0.68
CA THR A 95 -3.50 11.76 -1.69
C THR A 95 -3.08 11.41 -3.12
N GLU A 96 -4.08 11.24 -4.00
CA GLU A 96 -3.90 11.15 -5.45
C GLU A 96 -4.60 12.33 -6.16
N ILE A 97 -4.12 12.71 -7.35
CA ILE A 97 -4.66 13.83 -8.13
C ILE A 97 -4.91 13.45 -9.59
N ASN A 98 -5.70 14.25 -10.31
CA ASN A 98 -5.83 14.09 -11.76
C ASN A 98 -4.61 14.64 -12.52
N HIS A 99 -3.86 13.75 -13.18
CA HIS A 99 -2.75 14.12 -14.07
C HIS A 99 -3.15 14.24 -15.56
N MET A 100 -4.29 13.65 -15.95
CA MET A 100 -4.60 13.36 -17.37
C MET A 100 -5.74 14.21 -17.94
N GLY A 101 -6.26 15.22 -17.21
CA GLY A 101 -7.34 16.07 -17.70
C GLY A 101 -8.65 15.32 -18.03
N ARG A 102 -8.83 14.11 -17.48
CA ARG A 102 -10.02 13.25 -17.68
C ARG A 102 -11.32 14.00 -17.38
N SER A 103 -12.45 13.59 -17.97
CA SER A 103 -13.78 14.10 -17.56
C SER A 103 -14.14 13.69 -16.13
N ILE A 104 -15.08 14.40 -15.48
CA ILE A 104 -15.48 14.13 -14.08
C ILE A 104 -15.94 12.67 -13.92
N LYS A 105 -16.74 12.17 -14.86
CA LYS A 105 -17.20 10.78 -14.84
C LYS A 105 -16.03 9.78 -14.87
N ALA A 106 -14.98 10.07 -15.65
CA ALA A 106 -13.80 9.24 -15.73
C ALA A 106 -12.90 9.35 -14.49
N GLU A 107 -12.77 10.54 -13.90
CA GLU A 107 -12.10 10.76 -12.61
C GLU A 107 -12.78 9.98 -11.49
N MET A 108 -14.09 10.10 -11.34
CA MET A 108 -14.85 9.39 -10.31
C MET A 108 -14.75 7.87 -10.46
N LYS A 109 -14.81 7.36 -11.70
CA LYS A 109 -14.59 5.93 -11.98
C LYS A 109 -13.17 5.50 -11.59
N TYR A 110 -12.18 6.35 -11.84
CA TYR A 110 -10.80 6.06 -11.48
C TYR A 110 -10.57 6.10 -9.96
N ALA A 111 -11.09 7.13 -9.27
CA ALA A 111 -11.04 7.24 -7.82
C ALA A 111 -11.65 6.01 -7.12
N ASN A 112 -12.79 5.53 -7.64
CA ASN A 112 -13.39 4.29 -7.16
C ASN A 112 -12.51 3.06 -7.43
N LYS A 113 -11.90 2.96 -8.63
CA LYS A 113 -11.01 1.86 -9.01
C LYS A 113 -9.77 1.76 -8.10
N ILE A 114 -9.22 2.90 -7.68
CA ILE A 114 -8.04 2.95 -6.80
C ILE A 114 -8.41 2.89 -5.30
N GLY A 115 -9.70 2.75 -4.97
CA GLY A 115 -10.16 2.65 -3.59
C GLY A 115 -10.00 3.94 -2.78
N ALA A 116 -10.15 5.11 -3.41
CA ALA A 116 -10.11 6.38 -2.69
C ALA A 116 -11.26 6.48 -1.67
N ALA A 117 -10.97 6.78 -0.41
CA ALA A 117 -12.00 6.94 0.62
C ALA A 117 -12.86 8.20 0.39
N PHE A 118 -12.21 9.28 -0.06
CA PHE A 118 -12.85 10.55 -0.38
C PHE A 118 -12.47 11.04 -1.79
N THR A 119 -13.33 11.87 -2.35
CA THR A 119 -13.03 12.63 -3.58
C THR A 119 -13.42 14.08 -3.42
N THR A 120 -12.68 14.98 -4.06
CA THR A 120 -13.08 16.39 -4.25
C THR A 120 -12.76 16.83 -5.68
N ILE A 121 -13.47 17.84 -6.15
CA ILE A 121 -13.19 18.52 -7.42
C ILE A 121 -12.92 19.98 -7.11
N LEU A 122 -11.73 20.46 -7.47
CA LEU A 122 -11.35 21.86 -7.43
C LEU A 122 -11.70 22.53 -8.77
N GLY A 123 -12.59 23.51 -8.75
CA GLY A 123 -12.77 24.48 -9.81
C GLY A 123 -12.44 25.89 -9.33
N ASP A 124 -12.73 26.88 -10.17
CA ASP A 124 -12.54 28.29 -9.82
C ASP A 124 -13.46 28.71 -8.65
N ASP A 125 -14.69 28.19 -8.60
CA ASP A 125 -15.66 28.48 -7.54
C ASP A 125 -15.16 28.02 -6.15
N GLU A 126 -14.59 26.82 -6.03
CA GLU A 126 -14.03 26.33 -4.77
C GLU A 126 -12.82 27.15 -4.30
N LEU A 127 -12.01 27.62 -5.25
CA LEU A 127 -10.84 28.45 -4.95
C LEU A 127 -11.21 29.87 -4.51
N GLU A 128 -12.23 30.46 -5.13
CA GLU A 128 -12.76 31.77 -4.80
C GLU A 128 -13.46 31.77 -3.44
N ASN A 129 -14.32 30.78 -3.19
CA ASN A 129 -15.09 30.69 -1.95
C ASN A 129 -14.32 30.09 -0.77
N LYS A 130 -13.11 29.56 -1.01
CA LYS A 130 -12.28 28.87 -0.01
C LYS A 130 -13.02 27.71 0.67
N THR A 131 -13.89 27.04 -0.08
CA THR A 131 -14.64 25.87 0.37
C THR A 131 -14.49 24.71 -0.61
N LEU A 132 -14.44 23.49 -0.09
CA LEU A 132 -14.36 22.25 -0.84
C LEU A 132 -15.54 21.35 -0.49
N LYS A 133 -16.04 20.65 -1.51
CA LYS A 133 -17.01 19.58 -1.33
C LYS A 133 -16.31 18.22 -1.33
N LEU A 134 -16.10 17.65 -0.15
CA LEU A 134 -15.65 16.27 0.00
C LEU A 134 -16.83 15.33 -0.22
N LYS A 135 -16.66 14.32 -1.06
CA LYS A 135 -17.59 13.21 -1.20
C LYS A 135 -16.96 11.95 -0.60
N ARG A 136 -17.65 11.33 0.36
CA ARG A 136 -17.28 10.01 0.87
C ARG A 136 -17.69 8.94 -0.12
N MET A 137 -16.78 8.05 -0.48
CA MET A 137 -17.02 7.08 -1.57
C MET A 137 -17.82 5.86 -1.14
N SER A 138 -17.88 5.55 0.16
CA SER A 138 -18.62 4.41 0.70
C SER A 138 -20.14 4.54 0.56
N ASP A 139 -20.68 5.77 0.67
CA ASP A 139 -22.13 6.04 0.66
C ASP A 139 -22.53 7.25 -0.19
N GLY A 140 -21.56 8.01 -0.69
CA GLY A 140 -21.81 9.19 -1.50
C GLY A 140 -22.21 10.44 -0.71
N GLU A 141 -22.11 10.43 0.63
CA GLU A 141 -22.39 11.61 1.44
C GLU A 141 -21.39 12.74 1.12
N HIS A 142 -21.88 13.97 1.17
CA HIS A 142 -21.09 15.16 0.88
C HIS A 142 -20.90 16.02 2.12
N PHE A 143 -19.66 16.49 2.31
CA PHE A 143 -19.25 17.36 3.40
C PHE A 143 -18.63 18.62 2.80
N GLU A 144 -19.01 19.77 3.34
CA GLU A 144 -18.38 21.04 2.97
C GLU A 144 -17.30 21.36 4.01
N VAL A 145 -16.09 21.67 3.54
CA VAL A 145 -14.93 21.98 4.38
C VAL A 145 -14.21 23.21 3.86
N SER A 146 -13.56 23.96 4.73
CA SER A 146 -12.71 25.09 4.33
C SER A 146 -11.40 24.60 3.70
N LEU A 147 -10.93 25.31 2.67
CA LEU A 147 -9.65 25.07 1.97
C LEU A 147 -8.43 25.43 2.83
#